data_AF-A0A3A9DUN6-F1
#
_entry.id   AF-A0A3A9DUN6-F1
#
_cell.length_a   1.000
_cell.length_b   1.000
_cell.length_c   1.000
_cell.angle_alpha   90.00
_cell.angle_beta   90.00
_cell.angle_gamma   90.00
#
_symmetry.space_group_name_H-M   'P 1'
#
loop_
_entity.id
_entity.type
_entity.pdbx_description
1 polymer ?
#
loop_
_entity_poly.entity_id
_entity_poly.type
_entity_poly.pdbx_seq_one_letter_code
_entity_poly.pdbx_strand_id
1 'polypeptide(L)'
;KSYLSSQMLQDLYNFEGNAQSLRVVSKLHYLVDEKGMNLTKAVMNTIIKYPVSSLEIKKSSDIRYKKMGYFYADEDIFQSIVNSTGAGTRRYPLTYLLEAADDISYCTADLEDGFKKGLIDFPHLLFMMENNIYGDRREKEEYRYCEDAIQKLKDLYERAKNQGESNPELYAVQNWIIFIQGRLINAATYSFVHNYHKIMEGTMEHELLKGSYGEYLADTLKKIEYKLIFQSKDIIKSEIAASTILEFLLDNFVRAAIYDGEECNLGTKYVKLMELISDNYKRIYQMSSKGKEEGEKLYLRMLLATDYISGMTDHYAKMLYQEFNGIS
;
A
#
# COMPACT_ATOMS: atom_id res chain seq x y z
N LYS A 1 -21.27 -0.08 28.74
CA LYS A 1 -21.13 0.99 27.72
C LYS A 1 -19.91 0.65 26.89
N SER A 2 -19.96 0.77 25.56
CA SER A 2 -18.73 0.73 24.76
C SER A 2 -17.85 1.90 25.20
N TYR A 3 -16.62 1.63 25.65
CA TYR A 3 -15.66 2.67 26.00
C TYR A 3 -15.19 3.45 24.75
N LEU A 4 -15.29 2.84 23.56
CA LEU A 4 -14.86 3.43 22.29
C LEU A 4 -16.06 3.91 21.46
N SER A 5 -15.86 4.98 20.70
CA SER A 5 -16.82 5.40 19.67
C SER A 5 -16.87 4.38 18.51
N SER A 6 -17.91 4.45 17.68
CA SER A 6 -18.04 3.57 16.53
C SER A 6 -16.88 3.70 15.54
N GLN A 7 -16.40 4.92 15.29
CA GLN A 7 -15.27 5.15 14.39
C GLN A 7 -13.97 4.62 14.97
N MET A 8 -13.69 4.87 16.26
CA MET A 8 -12.49 4.34 16.94
C MET A 8 -12.42 2.82 16.84
N LEU A 9 -13.56 2.14 16.98
CA LEU A 9 -13.63 0.69 16.85
C LEU A 9 -13.38 0.24 15.40
N GLN A 10 -14.02 0.91 14.42
CA GLN A 10 -13.84 0.58 13.00
C GLN A 10 -12.43 0.89 12.49
N ASP A 11 -11.76 1.90 13.02
CA ASP A 11 -10.36 2.19 12.73
C ASP A 11 -9.45 1.01 13.08
N LEU A 12 -9.66 0.40 14.25
CA LEU A 12 -8.87 -0.74 14.72
C LEU A 12 -9.17 -2.01 13.90
N TYR A 13 -10.43 -2.21 13.50
CA TYR A 13 -10.81 -3.36 12.65
C TYR A 13 -10.36 -3.21 11.19
N ASN A 14 -10.19 -1.99 10.71
CA ASN A 14 -9.84 -1.69 9.32
C ASN A 14 -8.48 -1.00 9.21
N PHE A 15 -7.54 -1.28 10.13
CA PHE A 15 -6.20 -0.69 10.13
C PHE A 15 -5.58 -0.74 8.73
N GLU A 16 -5.13 0.41 8.22
CA GLU A 16 -4.80 0.58 6.80
C GLU A 16 -3.51 1.39 6.60
N GLY A 17 -2.65 0.92 5.69
CA GLY A 17 -1.34 1.53 5.43
C GLY A 17 -1.37 2.96 4.90
N ASN A 18 -2.37 3.36 4.12
CA ASN A 18 -2.57 4.73 3.63
C ASN A 18 -2.97 5.66 4.78
N ALA A 19 -3.87 5.23 5.67
CA ALA A 19 -4.19 5.97 6.89
C ALA A 19 -2.96 6.09 7.80
N GLN A 20 -2.19 5.01 7.93
CA GLN A 20 -0.92 5.02 8.66
C GLN A 20 0.13 5.92 8.00
N SER A 21 0.17 6.00 6.68
CA SER A 21 1.10 6.88 5.96
C SER A 21 0.86 8.35 6.29
N LEU A 22 -0.41 8.78 6.32
CA LEU A 22 -0.76 10.14 6.75
C LEU A 22 -0.29 10.40 8.19
N ARG A 23 -0.55 9.46 9.10
CA ARG A 23 -0.14 9.55 10.50
C ARG A 23 1.38 9.60 10.66
N VAL A 24 2.11 8.78 9.90
CA VAL A 24 3.57 8.69 9.89
C VAL A 24 4.20 10.03 9.50
N VAL A 25 3.77 10.62 8.38
CA VAL A 25 4.37 11.87 7.89
C VAL A 25 3.91 13.10 8.67
N SER A 26 2.71 13.07 9.27
CA SER A 26 2.15 14.22 10.00
C SER A 26 2.47 14.24 11.50
N LYS A 27 2.79 13.07 12.10
CA LYS A 27 3.00 12.95 13.56
C LYS A 27 4.23 12.13 13.93
N LEU A 28 4.37 10.92 13.37
CA LEU A 28 5.31 9.93 13.93
C LEU A 28 6.77 10.20 13.60
N HIS A 29 7.07 10.78 12.43
CA HIS A 29 8.42 11.23 12.10
C HIS A 29 8.75 12.55 12.78
N TYR A 30 9.07 12.46 14.07
CA TYR A 30 9.46 13.59 14.91
C TYR A 30 10.88 14.07 14.53
N LEU A 31 10.97 14.99 13.56
CA LEU A 31 12.26 15.55 13.10
C LEU A 31 12.63 16.85 13.82
N VAL A 32 11.68 17.78 13.98
CA VAL A 32 11.93 19.12 14.51
C VAL A 32 10.87 19.55 15.54
N ASP A 33 9.59 19.35 15.24
CA ASP A 33 8.46 19.71 16.12
C ASP A 33 7.34 18.66 16.07
N GLU A 34 6.19 18.96 16.71
CA GLU A 34 5.02 18.07 16.72
C GLU A 34 4.28 17.92 15.38
N LYS A 35 4.77 18.54 14.29
CA LYS A 35 4.14 18.47 12.96
C LYS A 35 4.74 17.39 12.06
N GLY A 36 5.46 16.45 12.65
CA GLY A 36 6.11 15.35 11.93
C GLY A 36 7.13 15.88 10.91
N MET A 37 6.97 15.50 9.65
CA MET A 37 7.80 15.95 8.53
C MET A 37 7.47 17.37 8.03
N ASN A 38 6.37 17.97 8.50
CA ASN A 38 5.92 19.31 8.11
C ASN A 38 5.84 19.53 6.59
N LEU A 39 5.32 18.53 5.87
CA LEU A 39 5.13 18.56 4.42
C LEU A 39 4.06 19.58 4.01
N THR A 40 4.09 20.00 2.74
CA THR A 40 3.00 20.85 2.22
C THR A 40 1.69 20.07 2.16
N LYS A 41 0.57 20.76 2.37
CA LYS A 41 -0.77 20.13 2.33
C LYS A 41 -1.09 19.49 0.98
N ALA A 42 -0.55 20.01 -0.12
CA ALA A 42 -0.70 19.38 -1.44
C ALA A 42 0.01 18.01 -1.52
N VAL A 43 1.22 17.91 -0.98
CA VAL A 43 1.95 16.63 -0.89
C VAL A 43 1.20 15.66 0.03
N MET A 44 0.77 16.12 1.21
CA MET A 44 -0.02 15.29 2.13
C MET A 44 -1.35 14.83 1.52
N ASN A 45 -2.04 15.66 0.74
CA ASN A 45 -3.28 15.22 0.09
C ASN A 45 -3.04 14.22 -1.04
N THR A 46 -1.90 14.32 -1.73
CA THR A 46 -1.52 13.39 -2.79
C THR A 46 -1.39 11.94 -2.27
N ILE A 47 -0.88 11.76 -1.06
CA ILE A 47 -0.74 10.42 -0.45
C ILE A 47 -2.05 9.86 0.14
N ILE A 48 -3.10 10.68 0.27
CA ILE A 48 -4.40 10.22 0.78
C ILE A 48 -5.18 9.57 -0.37
N LYS A 49 -4.99 8.25 -0.55
CA LYS A 49 -5.69 7.45 -1.56
C LYS A 49 -7.20 7.42 -1.38
N TYR A 50 -7.65 7.32 -0.12
CA TYR A 50 -9.06 7.16 0.25
C TYR A 50 -9.51 8.26 1.22
N PRO A 51 -10.09 9.38 0.75
CA PRO A 51 -10.44 10.55 1.59
C PRO A 51 -11.72 10.34 2.41
N VAL A 52 -11.85 9.20 3.08
CA VAL A 52 -13.02 8.80 3.87
C VAL A 52 -12.61 8.15 5.19
N SER A 53 -13.50 8.21 6.17
CA SER A 53 -13.32 7.56 7.48
C SER A 53 -13.58 6.05 7.41
N SER A 54 -13.20 5.33 8.46
CA SER A 54 -13.52 3.90 8.63
C SER A 54 -15.03 3.59 8.65
N LEU A 55 -15.88 4.57 8.97
CA LEU A 55 -17.33 4.42 8.96
C LEU A 55 -17.95 4.45 7.56
N GLU A 56 -17.21 4.95 6.57
CA GLU A 56 -17.71 5.16 5.21
C GLU A 56 -17.27 4.06 4.24
N ILE A 57 -16.48 3.09 4.71
CA ILE A 57 -16.04 1.94 3.91
C ILE A 57 -17.27 1.16 3.43
N LYS A 58 -17.39 0.97 2.11
CA LYS A 58 -18.49 0.22 1.50
C LYS A 58 -18.10 -0.35 0.15
N LYS A 59 -18.78 -1.42 -0.26
CA LYS A 59 -18.70 -1.94 -1.63
C LYS A 59 -19.34 -0.93 -2.59
N SER A 60 -18.51 -0.21 -3.34
CA SER A 60 -18.92 0.82 -4.30
C SER A 60 -18.10 0.73 -5.59
N SER A 61 -18.63 1.23 -6.70
CA SER A 61 -17.86 1.48 -7.93
C SER A 61 -16.82 2.57 -7.73
N ASP A 62 -17.11 3.50 -6.82
CA ASP A 62 -16.25 4.61 -6.46
C ASP A 62 -15.15 4.15 -5.51
N ILE A 63 -13.94 4.13 -6.04
CA ILE A 63 -12.72 3.68 -5.37
C ILE A 63 -12.44 4.41 -4.05
N ARG A 64 -12.92 5.64 -3.87
CA ARG A 64 -12.66 6.39 -2.63
C ARG A 64 -13.20 5.69 -1.38
N TYR A 65 -14.24 4.87 -1.52
CA TYR A 65 -14.89 4.15 -0.41
C TYR A 65 -14.33 2.74 -0.17
N LYS A 66 -13.31 2.33 -0.94
CA LYS A 66 -12.77 0.97 -0.89
C LYS A 66 -12.11 0.66 0.45
N LYS A 67 -11.46 1.66 1.06
CA LYS A 67 -10.79 1.58 2.37
C LYS A 67 -10.84 2.95 3.06
N MET A 68 -10.36 3.04 4.30
CA MET A 68 -10.14 4.32 4.99
C MET A 68 -8.81 4.97 4.60
N GLY A 69 -8.71 6.29 4.74
CA GLY A 69 -7.44 7.00 4.53
C GLY A 69 -7.03 7.93 5.67
N TYR A 70 -7.76 7.94 6.78
CA TYR A 70 -7.34 8.59 8.02
C TYR A 70 -7.99 7.92 9.23
N PHE A 71 -7.28 7.91 10.35
CA PHE A 71 -7.80 7.50 11.65
C PHE A 71 -8.60 8.63 12.29
N TYR A 72 -9.50 8.30 13.22
CA TYR A 72 -10.17 9.25 14.10
C TYR A 72 -9.16 10.18 14.80
N ALA A 73 -8.01 9.64 15.25
CA ALA A 73 -6.95 10.45 15.86
C ALA A 73 -6.36 11.53 14.92
N ASP A 74 -6.53 11.37 13.61
CA ASP A 74 -5.91 12.18 12.57
C ASP A 74 -6.95 12.99 11.75
N GLU A 75 -8.20 13.04 12.21
CA GLU A 75 -9.29 13.77 11.54
C GLU A 75 -8.99 15.27 11.43
N ASP A 76 -8.48 15.91 12.49
CA ASP A 76 -8.19 17.35 12.47
C ASP A 76 -7.16 17.73 11.39
N ILE A 77 -6.10 16.93 11.24
CA ILE A 77 -5.07 17.17 10.22
C ILE A 77 -5.61 16.85 8.82
N PHE A 78 -6.39 15.78 8.68
CA PHE A 78 -7.09 15.47 7.43
C PHE A 78 -7.97 16.64 6.98
N GLN A 79 -8.84 17.14 7.87
CA GLN A 79 -9.72 18.28 7.57
C GLN A 79 -8.92 19.53 7.20
N SER A 80 -7.84 19.81 7.93
CA SER A 80 -6.92 20.92 7.64
C SER A 80 -6.31 20.82 6.24
N ILE A 81 -5.96 19.60 5.78
CA ILE A 81 -5.41 19.32 4.45
C ILE A 81 -6.45 19.54 3.36
N VAL A 82 -7.61 18.87 3.46
CA VAL A 82 -8.62 18.89 2.41
C VAL A 82 -9.27 20.27 2.25
N ASN A 83 -9.42 21.02 3.35
CA ASN A 83 -9.94 22.38 3.31
C ASN A 83 -8.96 23.35 2.62
N SER A 84 -7.66 23.19 2.83
CA SER A 84 -6.66 24.07 2.20
C SER A 84 -6.43 23.77 0.72
N THR A 85 -6.69 22.53 0.32
CA THR A 85 -6.54 22.09 -1.08
C THR A 85 -7.85 22.19 -1.86
N GLY A 86 -8.99 22.46 -1.20
CA GLY A 86 -10.30 22.55 -1.82
C GLY A 86 -10.91 21.21 -2.24
N ALA A 87 -10.33 20.08 -1.82
CA ALA A 87 -10.76 18.75 -2.23
C ALA A 87 -11.99 18.24 -1.45
N GLY A 88 -12.16 18.66 -0.18
CA GLY A 88 -13.19 18.12 0.70
C GLY A 88 -13.07 16.59 0.84
N THR A 89 -14.17 15.86 0.60
CA THR A 89 -14.21 14.39 0.63
C THR A 89 -13.96 13.73 -0.73
N ARG A 90 -13.40 14.48 -1.68
CA ARG A 90 -13.04 13.99 -3.02
C ARG A 90 -11.57 13.65 -3.05
N ARG A 91 -11.19 12.71 -3.93
CA ARG A 91 -9.78 12.37 -4.14
C ARG A 91 -9.06 13.56 -4.73
N TYR A 92 -7.85 13.82 -4.24
CA TYR A 92 -7.03 14.90 -4.76
C TYR A 92 -6.50 14.54 -6.16
N PRO A 93 -6.46 15.49 -7.13
CA PRO A 93 -6.09 15.17 -8.51
C PRO A 93 -4.75 14.43 -8.66
N LEU A 94 -3.73 14.79 -7.90
CA LEU A 94 -2.41 14.17 -8.00
C LEU A 94 -2.36 12.75 -7.43
N THR A 95 -3.30 12.36 -6.59
CA THR A 95 -3.42 11.00 -6.05
C THR A 95 -3.61 9.97 -7.18
N TYR A 96 -4.33 10.34 -8.24
CA TYR A 96 -4.49 9.48 -9.43
C TYR A 96 -3.17 9.19 -10.14
N LEU A 97 -2.27 10.18 -10.20
CA LEU A 97 -0.94 10.01 -10.81
C LEU A 97 -0.02 9.18 -9.92
N LEU A 98 -0.05 9.43 -8.60
CA LEU A 98 0.71 8.64 -7.63
C LEU A 98 0.34 7.16 -7.73
N GLU A 99 -0.96 6.85 -7.75
CA GLU A 99 -1.42 5.46 -7.84
C GLU A 99 -1.08 4.80 -9.17
N ALA A 100 -1.19 5.53 -10.28
CA ALA A 100 -0.77 4.98 -11.57
C ALA A 100 0.75 4.69 -11.59
N ALA A 101 1.57 5.55 -10.98
CA ALA A 101 3.00 5.31 -10.85
C ALA A 101 3.28 4.07 -9.98
N ASP A 102 2.55 3.90 -8.88
CA ASP A 102 2.62 2.76 -7.97
C ASP A 102 2.27 1.44 -8.70
N ASP A 103 1.10 1.39 -9.34
CA ASP A 103 0.62 0.25 -10.13
C ASP A 103 1.61 -0.17 -11.23
N ILE A 104 2.15 0.81 -11.98
CA ILE A 104 3.10 0.56 -13.07
C ILE A 104 4.42 0.02 -12.51
N SER A 105 4.91 0.59 -11.40
CA SER A 105 6.17 0.17 -10.79
C SER A 105 6.08 -1.26 -10.27
N TYR A 106 5.03 -1.58 -9.49
CA TYR A 106 4.83 -2.93 -8.96
C TYR A 106 4.72 -3.97 -10.09
N CYS A 107 3.85 -3.74 -11.08
CA CYS A 107 3.59 -4.72 -12.14
C CYS A 107 4.75 -4.97 -13.12
N THR A 108 5.84 -4.23 -12.99
CA THR A 108 7.00 -4.35 -13.89
C THR A 108 8.27 -4.71 -13.15
N ALA A 109 8.48 -4.16 -11.94
CA ALA A 109 9.63 -4.50 -11.11
C ALA A 109 9.54 -5.95 -10.59
N ASP A 110 8.36 -6.39 -10.14
CA ASP A 110 8.17 -7.75 -9.62
C ASP A 110 8.39 -8.79 -10.74
N LEU A 111 7.91 -8.50 -11.96
CA LEU A 111 8.17 -9.33 -13.13
C LEU A 111 9.67 -9.43 -13.48
N GLU A 112 10.41 -8.30 -13.45
CA GLU A 112 11.85 -8.30 -13.71
C GLU A 112 12.61 -9.13 -12.67
N ASP A 113 12.28 -8.94 -11.39
CA ASP A 113 12.90 -9.64 -10.28
C ASP A 113 12.55 -11.12 -10.27
N GLY A 114 11.30 -11.46 -10.58
CA GLY A 114 10.84 -12.84 -10.76
C GLY A 114 11.61 -13.56 -11.85
N PHE A 115 11.89 -12.87 -12.97
CA PHE A 115 12.72 -13.41 -14.04
C PHE A 115 14.19 -13.60 -13.60
N LYS A 116 14.81 -12.59 -12.99
CA LYS A 116 16.21 -12.67 -12.49
C LYS A 116 16.41 -13.78 -11.46
N LYS A 117 15.41 -14.02 -10.61
CA LYS A 117 15.43 -15.07 -9.58
C LYS A 117 15.11 -16.46 -10.14
N GLY A 118 14.82 -16.58 -11.44
CA GLY A 118 14.47 -17.84 -12.09
C GLY A 118 13.08 -18.38 -11.71
N LEU A 119 12.21 -17.55 -11.15
CA LEU A 119 10.80 -17.88 -10.88
C LEU A 119 9.97 -17.86 -12.16
N ILE A 120 10.42 -17.09 -13.16
CA ILE A 120 9.81 -16.94 -14.47
C ILE A 120 10.86 -17.32 -15.51
N ASP A 121 10.51 -18.22 -16.43
CA ASP A 121 11.31 -18.46 -17.63
C ASP A 121 10.69 -17.80 -18.86
N PHE A 122 11.51 -17.59 -19.89
CA PHE A 122 11.10 -16.85 -21.08
C PHE A 122 10.00 -17.58 -21.87
N PRO A 123 10.07 -18.91 -22.12
CA PRO A 123 9.01 -19.63 -22.80
C PRO A 123 7.65 -19.52 -22.10
N HIS A 124 7.60 -19.64 -20.76
CA HIS A 124 6.36 -19.51 -20.02
C HIS A 124 5.85 -18.07 -20.00
N LEU A 125 6.71 -17.06 -19.87
CA LEU A 125 6.30 -15.66 -19.98
C LEU A 125 5.65 -15.38 -21.33
N LEU A 126 6.32 -15.79 -22.42
CA LEU A 126 5.80 -15.60 -23.77
C LEU A 126 4.48 -16.34 -23.98
N PHE A 127 4.41 -17.61 -23.58
CA PHE A 127 3.19 -18.41 -23.64
C PHE A 127 2.05 -17.75 -22.86
N MET A 128 2.31 -17.25 -21.66
CA MET A 128 1.28 -16.60 -20.84
C MET A 128 0.81 -15.29 -21.45
N MET A 129 1.71 -14.49 -22.00
CA MET A 129 1.34 -13.28 -22.73
C MET A 129 0.46 -13.63 -23.94
N GLU A 130 0.84 -14.64 -24.74
CA GLU A 130 0.08 -15.07 -25.91
C GLU A 130 -1.30 -15.64 -25.56
N ASN A 131 -1.39 -16.50 -24.54
CA ASN A 131 -2.65 -17.18 -24.21
C ASN A 131 -3.63 -16.32 -23.40
N ASN A 132 -3.14 -15.38 -22.59
CA ASN A 132 -4.04 -14.48 -21.86
C ASN A 132 -4.75 -13.48 -22.78
N ILE A 133 -4.26 -13.29 -24.01
CA ILE A 133 -4.83 -12.41 -25.04
C ILE A 133 -6.14 -12.94 -25.66
N TYR A 134 -6.35 -14.26 -25.70
CA TYR A 134 -7.44 -14.87 -26.48
C TYR A 134 -8.72 -15.21 -25.69
N GLY A 135 -8.89 -14.66 -24.49
CA GLY A 135 -9.99 -15.03 -23.59
C GLY A 135 -11.22 -14.11 -23.57
N ASP A 136 -11.11 -12.85 -24.02
CA ASP A 136 -12.12 -11.83 -23.72
C ASP A 136 -12.47 -10.99 -24.97
N ARG A 137 -13.77 -10.82 -25.25
CA ARG A 137 -14.25 -10.01 -26.39
C ARG A 137 -14.11 -8.52 -26.06
N ARG A 138 -12.94 -7.93 -26.33
CA ARG A 138 -12.70 -6.49 -26.19
C ARG A 138 -12.34 -5.82 -27.52
N GLU A 139 -12.27 -4.48 -27.51
CA GLU A 139 -12.11 -3.64 -28.71
C GLU A 139 -10.77 -3.89 -29.45
N LYS A 140 -10.74 -3.60 -30.76
CA LYS A 140 -9.56 -3.83 -31.61
C LYS A 140 -8.29 -3.11 -31.14
N GLU A 141 -8.42 -1.97 -30.48
CA GLU A 141 -7.27 -1.14 -30.09
C GLU A 141 -6.53 -1.70 -28.88
N GLU A 142 -7.24 -2.18 -27.85
CA GLU A 142 -6.63 -2.84 -26.68
C GLU A 142 -5.89 -4.12 -27.07
N TYR A 143 -6.48 -4.89 -27.99
CA TYR A 143 -5.88 -6.11 -28.51
C TYR A 143 -4.58 -5.82 -29.26
N ARG A 144 -4.59 -4.84 -30.18
CA ARG A 144 -3.38 -4.40 -30.88
C ARG A 144 -2.31 -3.89 -29.92
N TYR A 145 -2.72 -3.21 -28.85
CA TYR A 145 -1.79 -2.79 -27.82
C TYR A 145 -1.06 -3.99 -27.23
N CYS A 146 -1.76 -5.05 -26.81
CA CYS A 146 -1.10 -6.24 -26.28
C CYS A 146 -0.27 -7.02 -27.33
N GLU A 147 -0.73 -7.12 -28.58
CA GLU A 147 0.04 -7.75 -29.66
C GLU A 147 1.39 -7.04 -29.89
N ASP A 148 1.40 -5.71 -29.92
CA ASP A 148 2.63 -4.93 -30.07
C ASP A 148 3.61 -5.20 -28.92
N ALA A 149 3.11 -5.44 -27.69
CA ALA A 149 3.95 -5.87 -26.57
C ALA A 149 4.60 -7.23 -26.83
N ILE A 150 3.83 -8.20 -27.29
CA ILE A 150 4.35 -9.55 -27.56
C ILE A 150 5.35 -9.52 -28.68
N GLN A 151 5.02 -8.83 -29.78
CA GLN A 151 5.92 -8.72 -30.92
C GLN A 151 7.23 -8.04 -30.49
N LYS A 152 7.16 -6.99 -29.68
CA LYS A 152 8.35 -6.33 -29.15
C LYS A 152 9.24 -7.26 -28.32
N LEU A 153 8.64 -8.12 -27.48
CA LEU A 153 9.39 -9.11 -26.70
C LEU A 153 10.13 -10.11 -27.62
N LYS A 154 9.45 -10.63 -28.65
CA LYS A 154 10.03 -11.54 -29.65
C LYS A 154 11.16 -10.88 -30.43
N ASP A 155 10.95 -9.65 -30.89
CA ASP A 155 11.95 -8.89 -31.66
C ASP A 155 13.22 -8.63 -30.83
N LEU A 156 13.06 -8.31 -29.54
CA LEU A 156 14.19 -8.08 -28.63
C LEU A 156 14.98 -9.37 -28.39
N TYR A 157 14.30 -10.50 -28.26
CA TYR A 157 14.94 -11.81 -28.11
C TYR A 157 15.73 -12.22 -29.36
N GLU A 158 15.14 -12.10 -30.55
CA GLU A 158 15.83 -12.41 -31.81
C GLU A 158 16.99 -11.45 -32.07
N ARG A 159 16.83 -10.16 -31.73
CA ARG A 159 17.93 -9.18 -31.78
C ARG A 159 19.09 -9.61 -30.89
N ALA A 160 18.82 -10.02 -29.64
CA ALA A 160 19.86 -10.42 -28.70
C ALA A 160 20.61 -11.67 -29.17
N LYS A 161 19.89 -12.65 -29.73
CA LYS A 161 20.50 -13.83 -30.38
C LYS A 161 21.44 -13.44 -31.52
N ASN A 162 20.97 -12.58 -32.42
CA ASN A 162 21.75 -12.15 -33.59
C ASN A 162 23.00 -11.34 -33.19
N GLN A 163 22.98 -10.71 -32.03
CA GLN A 163 24.11 -9.96 -31.47
C GLN A 163 25.09 -10.84 -30.67
N GLY A 164 24.77 -12.12 -30.46
CA GLY A 164 25.59 -13.03 -29.66
C GLY A 164 25.58 -12.71 -28.17
N GLU A 165 24.50 -12.11 -27.66
CA GLU A 165 24.33 -11.84 -26.22
C GLU A 165 24.44 -13.14 -25.42
N SER A 166 25.13 -13.09 -24.28
CA SER A 166 25.36 -14.26 -23.43
C SER A 166 24.08 -14.80 -22.79
N ASN A 167 23.14 -13.90 -22.50
CA ASN A 167 21.79 -14.24 -22.03
C ASN A 167 20.73 -13.46 -22.81
N PRO A 168 20.32 -13.97 -24.00
CA PRO A 168 19.35 -13.31 -24.86
C PRO A 168 17.97 -13.11 -24.22
N GLU A 169 17.58 -14.02 -23.33
CA GLU A 169 16.27 -13.99 -22.66
C GLU A 169 16.21 -12.86 -21.63
N LEU A 170 17.21 -12.77 -20.76
CA LEU A 170 17.32 -11.69 -19.79
C LEU A 170 17.39 -10.33 -20.49
N TYR A 171 18.22 -10.22 -21.54
CA TYR A 171 18.27 -9.01 -22.35
C TYR A 171 16.89 -8.62 -22.87
N ALA A 172 16.15 -9.59 -23.44
CA ALA A 172 14.85 -9.33 -24.03
C ALA A 172 13.85 -8.84 -22.99
N VAL A 173 13.75 -9.52 -21.85
CA VAL A 173 12.80 -9.18 -20.78
C VAL A 173 13.11 -7.81 -20.18
N GLN A 174 14.37 -7.49 -19.87
CA GLN A 174 14.72 -6.19 -19.27
C GLN A 174 14.40 -5.02 -20.21
N ASN A 175 14.78 -5.13 -21.48
CA ASN A 175 14.48 -4.08 -22.46
C ASN A 175 12.98 -4.00 -22.79
N TRP A 176 12.28 -5.13 -22.73
CA TRP A 176 10.85 -5.19 -22.91
C TRP A 176 10.10 -4.53 -21.75
N ILE A 177 10.54 -4.73 -20.51
CA ILE A 177 9.97 -4.08 -19.33
C ILE A 177 10.03 -2.55 -19.43
N ILE A 178 11.17 -1.99 -19.85
CA ILE A 178 11.31 -0.54 -20.09
C ILE A 178 10.29 -0.06 -21.14
N PHE A 179 10.10 -0.83 -22.22
CA PHE A 179 9.10 -0.53 -23.24
C PHE A 179 7.67 -0.56 -22.67
N ILE A 180 7.33 -1.59 -21.89
CA ILE A 180 6.02 -1.75 -21.25
C ILE A 180 5.73 -0.61 -20.27
N GLN A 181 6.71 -0.21 -19.45
CA GLN A 181 6.59 0.93 -18.54
C GLN A 181 6.23 2.20 -19.31
N GLY A 182 6.98 2.54 -20.36
CA GLY A 182 6.69 3.72 -21.19
C GLY A 182 5.30 3.69 -21.80
N ARG A 183 4.85 2.50 -22.22
CA ARG A 183 3.50 2.27 -22.71
C ARG A 183 2.42 2.50 -21.64
N LEU A 184 2.55 1.92 -20.46
CA LEU A 184 1.56 2.13 -19.39
C LEU A 184 1.55 3.59 -18.89
N ILE A 185 2.71 4.25 -18.84
CA ILE A 185 2.82 5.68 -18.51
C ILE A 185 2.03 6.52 -19.52
N ASN A 186 2.17 6.23 -20.82
CA ASN A 186 1.41 6.92 -21.86
C ASN A 186 -0.10 6.70 -21.71
N ALA A 187 -0.52 5.47 -21.39
CA ALA A 187 -1.94 5.15 -21.15
C ALA A 187 -2.51 5.92 -19.95
N ALA A 188 -1.79 5.94 -18.82
CA ALA A 188 -2.17 6.70 -17.64
C ALA A 188 -2.21 8.21 -17.93
N THR A 189 -1.23 8.74 -18.66
CA THR A 189 -1.16 10.16 -19.06
C THR A 189 -2.35 10.54 -19.94
N TYR A 190 -2.65 9.73 -20.96
CA TYR A 190 -3.81 9.93 -21.81
C TYR A 190 -5.11 9.92 -21.00
N SER A 191 -5.29 8.95 -20.12
CA SER A 191 -6.47 8.84 -19.25
C SER A 191 -6.63 10.05 -18.33
N PHE A 192 -5.54 10.56 -17.76
CA PHE A 192 -5.55 11.75 -16.91
C PHE A 192 -6.00 12.99 -17.68
N VAL A 193 -5.44 13.21 -18.88
CA VAL A 193 -5.79 14.37 -19.72
C VAL A 193 -7.23 14.25 -20.24
N HIS A 194 -7.63 13.06 -20.69
CA HIS A 194 -8.98 12.81 -21.20
C HIS A 194 -10.06 12.99 -20.13
N ASN A 195 -9.76 12.61 -18.88
CA ASN A 195 -10.69 12.73 -17.75
C ASN A 195 -10.41 13.97 -16.87
N TYR A 196 -9.64 14.95 -17.35
CA TYR A 196 -9.19 16.09 -16.55
C TYR A 196 -10.32 16.79 -15.80
N HIS A 197 -11.44 17.10 -16.48
CA HIS A 197 -12.60 17.73 -15.84
C HIS A 197 -13.20 16.87 -14.72
N LYS A 198 -13.38 15.56 -14.95
CA LYS A 198 -13.90 14.64 -13.92
C LYS A 198 -12.97 14.53 -12.72
N ILE A 199 -11.66 14.54 -12.95
CA ILE A 199 -10.65 14.51 -11.89
C ILE A 199 -10.72 15.79 -11.06
N MET A 200 -10.74 16.95 -11.72
CA MET A 200 -10.79 18.25 -11.03
C MET A 200 -12.12 18.47 -10.28
N GLU A 201 -13.22 17.93 -10.80
CA GLU A 201 -14.54 17.94 -10.13
C GLU A 201 -14.67 16.85 -9.04
N GLY A 202 -13.74 15.89 -8.99
CA GLY A 202 -13.73 14.77 -8.06
C GLY A 202 -14.84 13.73 -8.30
N THR A 203 -15.26 13.57 -9.56
CA THR A 203 -16.29 12.62 -10.01
C THR A 203 -15.70 11.36 -10.67
N MET A 204 -14.37 11.26 -10.79
CA MET A 204 -13.71 10.07 -11.32
C MET A 204 -13.69 8.92 -10.29
N GLU A 205 -14.46 7.87 -10.57
CA GLU A 205 -14.68 6.73 -9.65
C GLU A 205 -13.58 5.64 -9.71
N HIS A 206 -12.63 5.72 -10.63
CA HIS A 206 -11.71 4.64 -10.96
C HIS A 206 -10.24 5.11 -11.08
N GLU A 207 -9.29 4.17 -11.03
CA GLU A 207 -7.85 4.41 -11.30
C GLU A 207 -7.61 4.80 -12.76
N LEU A 208 -6.47 5.45 -13.07
CA LEU A 208 -6.19 5.97 -14.42
C LEU A 208 -6.10 4.87 -15.49
N LEU A 209 -5.55 3.70 -15.14
CA LEU A 209 -5.40 2.61 -16.10
C LEU A 209 -6.76 1.97 -16.45
N LYS A 210 -7.74 2.04 -15.55
CA LYS A 210 -9.07 1.46 -15.75
C LYS A 210 -9.87 2.30 -16.75
N GLY A 211 -10.39 1.65 -17.80
CA GLY A 211 -11.04 2.25 -18.96
C GLY A 211 -10.06 2.85 -19.97
N SER A 212 -8.74 2.69 -19.77
CA SER A 212 -7.72 3.12 -20.74
C SER A 212 -7.35 1.98 -21.67
N TYR A 213 -6.78 2.31 -22.83
CA TYR A 213 -6.23 1.31 -23.76
C TYR A 213 -5.08 0.47 -23.16
N GLY A 214 -4.53 0.88 -22.00
CA GLY A 214 -3.52 0.14 -21.26
C GLY A 214 -4.08 -0.82 -20.20
N GLU A 215 -5.38 -0.78 -19.90
CA GLU A 215 -6.03 -1.62 -18.86
C GLU A 215 -5.67 -3.09 -19.07
N TYR A 216 -5.87 -3.57 -20.29
CA TYR A 216 -5.74 -4.98 -20.59
C TYR A 216 -4.31 -5.50 -20.45
N LEU A 217 -3.34 -4.68 -20.83
CA LEU A 217 -1.93 -5.00 -20.64
C LEU A 217 -1.58 -5.08 -19.15
N ALA A 218 -1.98 -4.07 -18.37
CA ALA A 218 -1.75 -4.04 -16.93
C ALA A 218 -2.39 -5.25 -16.23
N ASP A 219 -3.64 -5.58 -16.56
CA ASP A 219 -4.35 -6.74 -16.03
C ASP A 219 -3.68 -8.07 -16.42
N THR A 220 -3.12 -8.14 -17.63
CA THR A 220 -2.38 -9.32 -18.09
C THR A 220 -1.10 -9.52 -17.28
N LEU A 221 -0.34 -8.45 -17.06
CA LEU A 221 0.88 -8.49 -16.23
C LEU A 221 0.55 -8.89 -14.80
N LYS A 222 -0.46 -8.26 -14.18
CA LYS A 222 -0.94 -8.60 -12.83
C LYS A 222 -1.35 -10.07 -12.72
N LYS A 223 -2.01 -10.64 -13.74
CA LYS A 223 -2.36 -12.08 -13.78
C LYS A 223 -1.14 -12.99 -13.89
N ILE A 224 -0.12 -12.58 -14.64
CA ILE A 224 1.13 -13.33 -14.79
C ILE A 224 1.88 -13.34 -13.46
N GLU A 225 2.05 -12.18 -12.82
CA GLU A 225 2.69 -12.06 -11.51
C GLU A 225 1.98 -12.89 -10.44
N TYR A 226 0.65 -12.84 -10.40
CA TYR A 226 -0.13 -13.66 -9.47
C TYR A 226 0.12 -15.15 -9.63
N LYS A 227 0.14 -15.65 -10.87
CA LYS A 227 0.33 -17.07 -11.14
C LYS A 227 1.77 -17.54 -10.96
N LEU A 228 2.75 -16.72 -11.35
CA LEU A 228 4.15 -17.14 -11.42
C LEU A 228 4.96 -16.76 -10.18
N ILE A 229 4.59 -15.67 -9.50
CA ILE A 229 5.33 -15.15 -8.34
C ILE A 229 4.55 -15.48 -7.06
N PHE A 230 3.35 -14.91 -6.89
CA PHE A 230 2.63 -14.95 -5.60
C PHE A 230 2.13 -16.34 -5.18
N GLN A 231 1.94 -17.28 -6.11
CA GLN A 231 1.59 -18.67 -5.79
C GLN A 231 2.81 -19.57 -5.47
N SER A 232 4.01 -19.02 -5.43
CA SER A 232 5.19 -19.78 -5.03
C SER A 232 5.09 -20.22 -3.56
N LYS A 233 5.51 -21.46 -3.27
CA LYS A 233 5.45 -22.04 -1.92
C LYS A 233 6.24 -21.21 -0.89
N ASP A 234 7.30 -20.54 -1.32
CA ASP A 234 8.16 -19.77 -0.41
C ASP A 234 7.50 -18.45 0.00
N ILE A 235 6.76 -17.78 -0.90
CA ILE A 235 5.96 -16.60 -0.56
C ILE A 235 4.85 -16.99 0.42
N ILE A 236 4.12 -18.07 0.14
CA ILE A 236 3.04 -18.54 1.03
C ILE A 236 3.58 -18.85 2.43
N LYS A 237 4.73 -19.53 2.55
CA LYS A 237 5.36 -19.79 3.86
C LYS A 237 5.74 -18.50 4.57
N SER A 238 6.26 -17.52 3.82
CA SER A 238 6.64 -16.21 4.36
C SER A 238 5.42 -15.45 4.89
N GLU A 239 4.29 -15.46 4.16
CA GLU A 239 3.03 -14.83 4.60
C GLU A 239 2.48 -15.48 5.88
N ILE A 240 2.49 -16.82 5.96
CA ILE A 240 2.04 -17.55 7.15
C ILE A 240 2.92 -17.21 8.37
N ALA A 241 4.24 -17.17 8.17
CA ALA A 241 5.18 -16.79 9.22
C ALA A 241 4.97 -15.34 9.67
N ALA A 242 4.80 -14.41 8.74
CA ALA A 242 4.51 -13.01 9.04
C ALA A 242 3.20 -12.85 9.82
N SER A 243 2.13 -13.55 9.41
CA SER A 243 0.85 -13.56 10.14
C SER A 243 1.02 -14.03 11.58
N THR A 244 1.80 -15.08 11.81
CA THR A 244 2.05 -15.63 13.15
C THR A 244 2.83 -14.64 14.02
N ILE A 245 3.86 -13.99 13.44
CA ILE A 245 4.65 -12.96 14.12
C ILE A 245 3.77 -11.76 14.49
N LEU A 246 2.98 -11.25 13.54
CA LEU A 246 2.11 -10.09 13.76
C LEU A 246 1.02 -10.38 14.79
N GLU A 247 0.38 -11.55 14.74
CA GLU A 247 -0.61 -11.97 15.73
C GLU A 247 -0.02 -11.99 17.14
N PHE A 248 1.17 -12.59 17.29
CA PHE A 248 1.87 -12.64 18.57
C PHE A 248 2.23 -11.25 19.11
N LEU A 249 2.78 -10.37 18.26
CA LEU A 249 3.17 -9.03 18.66
C LEU A 249 1.93 -8.19 19.03
N LEU A 250 0.89 -8.21 18.19
CA LEU A 250 -0.35 -7.49 18.46
C LEU A 250 -1.00 -7.96 19.75
N ASP A 251 -1.09 -9.27 20.00
CA ASP A 251 -1.70 -9.81 21.21
C ASP A 251 -0.95 -9.35 22.48
N ASN A 252 0.39 -9.28 22.45
CA ASN A 252 1.17 -8.82 23.59
C ASN A 252 1.08 -7.29 23.80
N PHE A 253 1.30 -6.50 22.74
CA PHE A 253 1.38 -5.04 22.86
C PHE A 253 0.01 -4.36 22.99
N VAL A 254 -1.04 -4.86 22.33
CA VAL A 254 -2.39 -4.31 22.50
C VAL A 254 -2.92 -4.61 23.90
N ARG A 255 -2.68 -5.80 24.44
CA ARG A 255 -2.99 -6.10 25.84
C ARG A 255 -2.23 -5.18 26.79
N ALA A 256 -0.94 -4.97 26.56
CA ALA A 256 -0.14 -4.04 27.37
C ALA A 256 -0.74 -2.63 27.34
N ALA A 257 -1.14 -2.13 26.16
CA ALA A 257 -1.76 -0.82 25.99
C ALA A 257 -3.14 -0.69 26.67
N ILE A 258 -3.91 -1.78 26.77
CA ILE A 258 -5.20 -1.79 27.47
C ILE A 258 -5.01 -1.65 28.99
N TYR A 259 -4.05 -2.39 29.56
CA TYR A 259 -3.80 -2.40 31.01
C TYR A 259 -2.90 -1.27 31.52
N ASP A 260 -2.26 -0.52 30.62
CA ASP A 260 -1.48 0.67 30.95
C ASP A 260 -2.40 1.80 31.46
N GLY A 261 -2.45 1.99 32.78
CA GLY A 261 -3.21 3.07 33.44
C GLY A 261 -4.30 2.62 34.41
N GLU A 262 -4.65 1.33 34.48
CA GLU A 262 -5.39 0.82 35.64
C GLU A 262 -4.38 0.58 36.78
N GLU A 263 -4.77 0.81 38.04
CA GLU A 263 -4.05 0.37 39.25
C GLU A 263 -4.01 -1.17 39.35
N CYS A 264 -3.85 -1.84 38.23
CA CYS A 264 -3.69 -3.25 38.16
C CYS A 264 -2.25 -3.57 38.55
N ASN A 265 -2.13 -4.26 39.68
CA ASN A 265 -1.02 -5.15 40.03
C ASN A 265 -0.79 -6.27 38.97
N LEU A 266 -1.12 -6.05 37.70
CA LEU A 266 -0.99 -6.97 36.58
C LEU A 266 0.43 -6.88 36.00
N GLY A 267 1.37 -7.46 36.74
CA GLY A 267 2.60 -8.06 36.21
C GLY A 267 3.64 -7.10 35.66
N THR A 268 4.87 -7.25 36.16
CA THR A 268 6.09 -6.62 35.63
C THR A 268 6.28 -6.77 34.12
N LYS A 269 5.61 -7.73 33.46
CA LYS A 269 5.67 -7.97 32.01
C LYS A 269 5.05 -6.85 31.17
N TYR A 270 3.81 -6.41 31.44
CA TYR A 270 3.12 -5.46 30.55
C TYR A 270 3.73 -4.06 30.61
N VAL A 271 4.17 -3.65 31.81
CA VAL A 271 4.95 -2.41 31.98
C VAL A 271 6.24 -2.46 31.16
N LYS A 272 6.99 -3.57 31.26
CA LYS A 272 8.21 -3.77 30.46
C LYS A 272 7.94 -3.77 28.95
N LEU A 273 6.80 -4.29 28.50
CA LEU A 273 6.42 -4.23 27.08
C LEU A 273 6.19 -2.78 26.63
N MET A 274 5.48 -1.98 27.41
CA MET A 274 5.28 -0.55 27.10
C MET A 274 6.60 0.25 27.15
N GLU A 275 7.55 -0.16 27.99
CA GLU A 275 8.89 0.44 28.03
C GLU A 275 9.69 0.24 26.73
N LEU A 276 9.46 -0.87 26.01
CA LEU A 276 10.12 -1.15 24.72
C LEU A 276 9.65 -0.20 23.60
N ILE A 277 8.46 0.38 23.73
CA ILE A 277 7.98 1.37 22.76
C ILE A 277 8.83 2.63 22.86
N SER A 278 9.26 3.15 21.71
CA SER A 278 10.13 4.34 21.67
C SER A 278 9.53 5.55 22.39
N ASP A 279 10.39 6.35 23.01
CA ASP A 279 9.96 7.56 23.73
C ASP A 279 9.27 8.58 22.82
N ASN A 280 9.63 8.61 21.53
CA ASN A 280 8.98 9.46 20.53
C ASN A 280 7.49 9.11 20.39
N TYR A 281 7.17 7.83 20.24
CA TYR A 281 5.77 7.38 20.14
C TYR A 281 5.00 7.66 21.44
N LYS A 282 5.62 7.38 22.61
CA LYS A 282 5.01 7.66 23.92
C LYS A 282 4.73 9.16 24.12
N ARG A 283 5.63 10.04 23.67
CA ARG A 283 5.44 11.49 23.71
C ARG A 283 4.25 11.95 22.84
N ILE A 284 4.11 11.40 21.63
CA ILE A 284 2.97 11.70 20.75
C ILE A 284 1.65 11.28 21.41
N TYR A 285 1.62 10.10 22.05
CA TYR A 285 0.47 9.68 22.85
C TYR A 285 0.17 10.66 23.99
N GLN A 286 1.16 11.06 24.79
CA GLN A 286 0.98 12.00 25.91
C GLN A 286 0.42 13.35 25.44
N MET A 287 0.88 13.86 24.31
CA MET A 287 0.38 15.10 23.72
C MET A 287 -1.06 14.94 23.21
N SER A 288 -1.34 13.85 22.49
CA SER A 288 -2.65 13.59 21.87
C SER A 288 -3.74 13.23 22.88
N SER A 289 -3.36 12.66 24.03
CA SER A 289 -4.28 12.20 25.09
C SER A 289 -4.62 13.27 26.13
N LYS A 290 -3.95 14.42 26.09
CA LYS A 290 -4.14 15.49 27.07
C LYS A 290 -5.56 16.06 26.99
N GLY A 291 -6.29 16.02 28.11
CA GLY A 291 -7.66 16.53 28.21
C GLY A 291 -8.74 15.64 27.57
N LYS A 292 -8.37 14.44 27.11
CA LYS A 292 -9.27 13.46 26.50
C LYS A 292 -9.96 12.58 27.54
N GLU A 293 -11.13 12.06 27.19
CA GLU A 293 -11.83 11.08 28.04
C GLU A 293 -11.13 9.72 28.04
N GLU A 294 -11.41 8.85 29.01
CA GLU A 294 -10.70 7.57 29.13
C GLU A 294 -10.89 6.67 27.90
N GLY A 295 -12.05 6.72 27.26
CA GLY A 295 -12.30 6.00 26.01
C GLY A 295 -11.36 6.41 24.87
N GLU A 296 -11.18 7.71 24.68
CA GLU A 296 -10.23 8.27 23.70
C GLU A 296 -8.78 7.95 24.06
N LYS A 297 -8.43 8.05 25.35
CA LYS A 297 -7.08 7.69 25.83
C LYS A 297 -6.77 6.23 25.56
N LEU A 298 -7.69 5.32 25.86
CA LEU A 298 -7.56 3.90 25.59
C LEU A 298 -7.36 3.64 24.08
N TYR A 299 -8.18 4.26 23.22
CA TYR A 299 -8.00 4.19 21.77
C TYR A 299 -6.61 4.67 21.33
N LEU A 300 -6.14 5.80 21.86
CA LEU A 300 -4.82 6.34 21.54
C LEU A 300 -3.68 5.44 22.05
N ARG A 301 -3.84 4.71 23.17
CA ARG A 301 -2.88 3.70 23.63
C ARG A 301 -2.85 2.49 22.70
N MET A 302 -4.01 2.02 22.23
CA MET A 302 -4.05 0.95 21.23
C MET A 302 -3.42 1.38 19.91
N LEU A 303 -3.68 2.62 19.47
CA LEU A 303 -3.07 3.19 18.28
C LEU A 303 -1.54 3.33 18.43
N LEU A 304 -1.05 3.69 19.62
CA LEU A 304 0.38 3.69 19.97
C LEU A 304 1.01 2.30 19.79
N ALA A 305 0.34 1.23 20.24
CA ALA A 305 0.82 -0.13 20.04
C ALA A 305 0.88 -0.50 18.55
N THR A 306 -0.13 -0.14 17.76
CA THR A 306 -0.13 -0.37 16.31
C THR A 306 0.88 0.51 15.57
N ASP A 307 1.14 1.73 16.03
CA ASP A 307 2.19 2.61 15.51
C ASP A 307 3.56 1.96 15.66
N TYR A 308 3.82 1.41 16.85
CA TYR A 308 5.06 0.70 17.13
C TYR A 308 5.24 -0.54 16.25
N ILE A 309 4.21 -1.39 16.14
CA ILE A 309 4.28 -2.63 15.36
C ILE A 309 4.37 -2.35 13.85
N SER A 310 3.56 -1.44 13.33
CA SER A 310 3.59 -1.09 11.89
C SER A 310 4.86 -0.34 11.49
N GLY A 311 5.55 0.29 12.45
CA GLY A 311 6.86 0.92 12.23
C GLY A 311 8.04 -0.04 12.26
N MET A 312 7.84 -1.33 12.52
CA MET A 312 8.91 -2.32 12.53
C MET A 312 9.33 -2.72 11.11
N THR A 313 10.60 -3.04 10.92
CA THR A 313 11.04 -3.80 9.74
C THR A 313 10.74 -5.30 9.95
N ASP A 314 10.57 -6.05 8.87
CA ASP A 314 10.36 -7.50 8.92
C ASP A 314 11.41 -8.23 9.76
N HIS A 315 12.68 -7.82 9.61
CA HIS A 315 13.79 -8.38 10.38
C HIS A 315 13.62 -8.11 11.87
N TYR A 316 13.28 -6.87 12.24
CA TYR A 316 13.11 -6.50 13.64
C TYR A 316 11.90 -7.20 14.28
N ALA A 317 10.76 -7.26 13.57
CA ALA A 317 9.57 -7.97 14.05
C ALA A 317 9.85 -9.47 14.28
N LYS A 318 10.57 -10.11 13.35
CA LYS A 318 11.00 -11.50 13.48
C LYS A 318 11.96 -11.70 14.66
N MET A 319 12.97 -10.84 14.80
CA MET A 319 13.94 -10.90 15.89
C MET A 319 13.22 -10.78 17.24
N LEU A 320 12.35 -9.78 17.40
CA LEU A 320 11.61 -9.54 18.63
C LEU A 320 10.69 -10.72 18.99
N TYR A 321 10.03 -11.31 17.99
CA TYR A 321 9.26 -12.54 18.15
C TYR A 321 10.12 -13.71 18.65
N GLN A 322 11.31 -13.91 18.08
CA GLN A 322 12.24 -14.98 18.48
C GLN A 322 12.74 -14.77 19.91
N GLU A 323 13.17 -13.56 20.26
CA GLU A 323 13.63 -13.20 21.60
C GLU A 323 12.55 -13.45 22.67
N PHE A 324 11.31 -13.06 22.38
CA PHE A 324 10.20 -13.24 23.33
C PHE A 324 9.81 -14.71 23.54
N ASN A 325 10.07 -15.56 22.55
CA ASN A 325 9.85 -17.01 22.64
C ASN A 325 11.11 -17.78 23.08
N GLY A 326 12.21 -17.09 23.43
CA GLY A 326 13.45 -17.73 23.86
C GLY A 326 14.15 -18.53 22.75
N ILE A 327 13.90 -18.17 21.49
CA ILE A 327 14.52 -18.79 20.33
C ILE A 327 15.76 -17.96 19.98
N SER A 328 16.95 -18.55 20.11
CA SER A 328 18.23 -17.94 19.75
C SER A 328 18.57 -18.10 18.27
#